data_AF-A0A9J7FMC5-F1
#
_entry.id   AF-A0A9J7FMC5-F1
#
_cell.length_a   1.000
_cell.length_b   1.000
_cell.length_c   1.000
_cell.angle_alpha   90.00
_cell.angle_beta   90.00
_cell.angle_gamma   90.00
#
_symmetry.space_group_name_H-M   'P 1'
#
loop_
_entity.id
_entity.type
_entity.pdbx_description
1 polymer ?
#
loop_
_entity_poly.entity_id
_entity_poly.type
_entity_poly.pdbx_seq_one_letter_code
_entity_poly.pdbx_strand_id
1 'polypeptide(L)'
;MEGVTTFKSDYRPYEVVKQTRHIPEEYKPKQGKIDLGTTYKQDFNPFEVQPVVKVRPVERQQVKKGKLDTVPTYKDDYRSWDIQKCELCKPEQVCQTPDVKFGNSTTFQDDYVPREIKPTQSFKPCSAIKCSVGPFNGETSHRRDFVPYQLEVKFARPKEVYKPADQPFEDLTTHRNDFQGFAGETAKICRPAYTRVTQNTPFKGSTEFRDSFKPWEIPPPKVKKVTEYVPPPGSMQLNSTSHLDYVPYQASRVVAIRPISQRTKSNFPFQGKSTMKEDFPAWESCRQGLIKQQQQIPNPSGKFDGLSTFRSHFVPHALIPTESCKPLNAAVKSSVPFDDVTMYSIQYTPKKPEICPASYPSPPDYIFENTDSQGHKFFRKIIPEMKAF
;
A
#
# COMPACT_ATOMS: atom_id res chain seq x y z
N MET A 1 42.16 9.48 -14.59
CA MET A 1 42.15 10.72 -15.40
C MET A 1 40.75 10.87 -15.96
N GLU A 2 39.94 11.72 -15.34
CA GLU A 2 38.59 11.99 -15.81
C GLU A 2 38.65 13.08 -16.88
N GLY A 3 38.20 12.76 -18.09
CA GLY A 3 38.22 13.65 -19.24
C GLY A 3 37.21 14.78 -19.08
N VAL A 4 37.72 15.96 -18.76
CA VAL A 4 36.96 17.21 -18.74
C VAL A 4 36.96 17.75 -20.17
N THR A 5 35.88 17.52 -20.92
CA THR A 5 35.70 18.15 -22.23
C THR A 5 35.26 19.60 -22.04
N THR A 6 35.77 20.50 -22.89
CA THR A 6 35.54 21.96 -22.88
C THR A 6 34.06 22.37 -23.00
N PHE A 7 33.16 21.43 -23.31
CA PHE A 7 31.73 21.67 -23.34
C PHE A 7 31.06 21.62 -21.95
N LYS A 8 31.72 21.04 -20.94
CA LYS A 8 31.22 20.94 -19.56
C LYS A 8 31.59 22.14 -18.68
N SER A 9 32.55 22.98 -19.07
CA SER A 9 32.98 24.16 -18.29
C SER A 9 32.02 25.36 -18.40
N ASP A 10 31.20 25.40 -19.46
CA ASP A 10 30.40 26.58 -19.79
C ASP A 10 28.95 26.46 -19.33
N TYR A 11 28.54 25.26 -18.87
CA TYR A 11 27.22 25.06 -18.29
C TYR A 11 27.21 25.60 -16.85
N ARG A 12 26.69 26.82 -16.68
CA ARG A 12 26.26 27.31 -15.37
C ARG A 12 24.85 26.75 -15.09
N PRO A 13 24.69 25.75 -14.20
CA PRO A 13 23.37 25.30 -13.82
C PRO A 13 22.64 26.47 -13.15
N TYR A 14 21.54 26.92 -13.74
CA TYR A 14 20.65 27.87 -13.09
C TYR A 14 20.06 27.19 -11.85
N GLU A 15 20.14 27.86 -10.69
CA GLU A 15 19.43 27.43 -9.49
C GLU A 15 17.93 27.52 -9.75
N VAL A 16 17.32 26.38 -10.10
CA VAL A 16 15.87 26.26 -10.16
C VAL A 16 15.37 26.25 -8.71
N VAL A 17 15.11 27.45 -8.18
CA VAL A 17 14.41 27.63 -6.91
C VAL A 17 13.03 26.98 -7.08
N LYS A 18 12.82 25.85 -6.40
CA LYS A 18 11.49 25.23 -6.33
C LYS A 18 10.54 26.29 -5.78
N GLN A 19 9.53 26.68 -6.56
CA GLN A 19 8.47 27.57 -6.10
C GLN A 19 7.95 27.03 -4.75
N THR A 20 8.00 27.88 -3.73
CA THR A 20 7.46 27.58 -2.40
C THR A 20 5.96 27.34 -2.57
N ARG A 21 5.58 26.06 -2.63
CA ARG A 21 4.16 25.69 -2.57
C ARG A 21 3.64 26.11 -1.20
N HIS A 22 2.58 26.90 -1.20
CA HIS A 22 1.87 27.29 0.01
C HIS A 22 1.45 26.02 0.78
N ILE A 23 2.05 25.80 1.94
CA ILE A 23 1.62 24.76 2.88
C ILE A 23 0.41 25.36 3.60
N PRO A 24 -0.79 24.76 3.47
CA PRO A 24 -1.95 25.24 4.22
C PRO A 24 -1.63 25.26 5.71
N GLU A 25 -1.84 26.39 6.37
CA GLU A 25 -1.66 26.49 7.82
C GLU A 25 -2.52 25.42 8.51
N GLU A 26 -1.91 24.70 9.43
CA GLU A 26 -2.61 23.72 10.26
C GLU A 26 -3.74 24.43 11.01
N TYR A 27 -4.97 24.00 10.74
CA TYR A 27 -6.18 24.65 11.26
C TYR A 27 -6.15 24.66 12.79
N LYS A 28 -5.99 25.84 13.37
CA LYS A 28 -6.16 26.06 14.80
C LYS A 28 -7.65 26.33 15.06
N PRO A 29 -8.39 25.39 15.68
CA PRO A 29 -9.79 25.61 15.99
C PRO A 29 -9.91 26.83 16.90
N LYS A 30 -10.67 27.84 16.48
CA LYS A 30 -10.98 29.00 17.31
C LYS A 30 -11.66 28.50 18.58
N GLN A 31 -11.11 28.83 19.75
CA GLN A 31 -11.74 28.47 21.02
C GLN A 31 -13.04 29.26 21.18
N GLY A 32 -14.15 28.61 20.88
CA GLY A 32 -15.51 29.10 21.08
C GLY A 32 -16.42 27.91 21.37
N LYS A 33 -17.37 28.09 22.29
CA LYS A 33 -18.38 27.07 22.61
C LYS A 33 -19.36 27.01 21.44
N ILE A 34 -19.12 26.12 20.48
CA ILE A 34 -20.01 25.94 19.32
C ILE A 34 -21.25 25.20 19.81
N ASP A 35 -22.43 25.78 19.65
CA ASP A 35 -23.70 25.10 19.93
C ASP A 35 -23.96 24.08 18.80
N LEU A 36 -23.67 22.81 19.10
CA LEU A 36 -23.89 21.68 18.19
C LEU A 36 -25.32 21.12 18.28
N GLY A 37 -26.22 21.82 18.98
CA GLY A 37 -27.64 21.50 19.00
C GLY A 37 -28.28 21.81 17.66
N THR A 38 -28.48 20.79 16.83
CA THR A 38 -29.37 20.92 15.66
C THR A 38 -30.81 21.01 16.15
N THR A 39 -31.66 21.77 15.46
CA THR A 39 -33.11 21.86 15.75
C THR A 39 -33.75 20.47 15.85
N TYR A 40 -33.29 19.52 15.03
CA TYR A 40 -33.69 18.12 15.09
C TYR A 40 -33.53 17.47 16.49
N LYS A 41 -32.43 17.74 17.20
CA LYS A 41 -32.22 17.22 18.57
C LYS A 41 -33.05 17.95 19.62
N GLN A 42 -33.45 19.18 19.37
CA GLN A 42 -34.35 19.93 20.27
C GLN A 42 -35.80 19.47 20.08
N ASP A 43 -36.21 19.21 18.84
CA ASP A 43 -37.59 18.93 18.46
C ASP A 43 -37.98 17.44 18.64
N PHE A 44 -37.02 16.51 18.50
CA PHE A 44 -37.25 15.05 18.63
C PHE A 44 -36.61 14.45 19.88
N ASN A 45 -37.13 14.83 21.05
CA ASN A 45 -36.80 14.15 22.31
C ASN A 45 -37.69 12.90 22.50
N PRO A 46 -37.12 11.75 22.91
CA PRO A 46 -37.92 10.57 23.24
C PRO A 46 -38.78 10.85 24.48
N PHE A 47 -40.09 10.97 24.28
CA PHE A 47 -41.04 11.07 25.38
C PHE A 47 -41.29 9.68 25.97
N GLU A 48 -41.09 9.53 27.29
CA GLU A 48 -41.54 8.34 28.01
C GLU A 48 -43.08 8.33 28.02
N VAL A 49 -43.66 7.52 27.14
CA VAL A 49 -45.10 7.30 27.10
C VAL A 49 -45.49 6.51 28.34
N GLN A 50 -46.26 7.11 29.24
CA GLN A 50 -46.85 6.36 30.36
C GLN A 50 -47.72 5.23 29.80
N PRO A 51 -47.54 3.98 30.26
CA PRO A 51 -48.31 2.86 29.75
C PRO A 51 -49.80 3.11 29.99
N VAL A 52 -50.60 3.05 28.92
CA VAL A 52 -52.06 3.19 28.98
C VAL A 52 -52.60 2.23 30.03
N VAL A 53 -53.28 2.77 31.03
CA VAL A 53 -53.91 2.00 32.10
C VAL A 53 -54.92 1.06 31.47
N LYS A 54 -54.60 -0.24 31.44
CA LYS A 54 -55.57 -1.27 31.08
C LYS A 54 -56.69 -1.20 32.11
N VAL A 55 -57.87 -0.75 31.70
CA VAL A 55 -59.07 -0.74 32.54
C VAL A 55 -59.41 -2.20 32.87
N ARG A 56 -58.95 -2.67 34.03
CA ARG A 56 -59.38 -3.96 34.59
C ARG A 56 -60.76 -3.75 35.21
N PRO A 57 -61.69 -4.70 35.05
CA PRO A 57 -63.00 -4.63 35.69
C PRO A 57 -62.84 -4.53 37.22
N VAL A 58 -63.71 -3.75 37.86
CA VAL A 58 -63.68 -3.47 39.30
C VAL A 58 -63.70 -4.78 40.08
N GLU A 59 -62.56 -5.11 40.68
CA GLU A 59 -62.37 -6.31 41.49
C GLU A 59 -63.10 -6.11 42.82
N ARG A 60 -64.13 -6.93 43.07
CA ARG A 60 -64.89 -6.92 44.32
C ARG A 60 -63.93 -7.20 45.48
N GLN A 61 -63.98 -6.39 46.54
CA GLN A 61 -63.16 -6.56 47.74
C GLN A 61 -63.33 -7.97 48.31
N GLN A 62 -62.36 -8.84 48.08
CA GLN A 62 -62.22 -10.06 48.85
C GLN A 62 -61.66 -9.70 50.23
N VAL A 63 -62.41 -10.08 51.26
CA VAL A 63 -62.04 -9.99 52.67
C VAL A 63 -60.62 -10.52 52.86
N LYS A 64 -59.74 -9.73 53.48
CA LYS A 64 -58.35 -10.09 53.79
C LYS A 64 -58.33 -11.35 54.67
N LYS A 65 -58.17 -12.52 54.07
CA LYS A 65 -57.73 -13.73 54.78
C LYS A 65 -56.23 -13.59 55.02
N GLY A 66 -55.81 -13.69 56.28
CA GLY A 66 -54.39 -13.64 56.65
C GLY A 66 -53.59 -14.62 55.80
N LYS A 67 -52.43 -14.18 55.28
CA LYS A 67 -51.54 -15.04 54.49
C LYS A 67 -51.05 -16.17 55.38
N LEU A 68 -51.50 -17.38 55.08
CA LEU A 68 -51.01 -18.60 55.70
C LEU A 68 -49.86 -19.11 54.82
N ASP A 69 -48.65 -18.65 55.11
CA ASP A 69 -47.42 -19.08 54.44
C ASP A 69 -46.99 -20.46 54.97
N THR A 70 -47.80 -21.49 54.72
CA THR A 70 -47.39 -22.88 54.95
C THR A 70 -46.86 -23.48 53.65
N VAL A 71 -45.57 -23.81 53.65
CA VAL A 71 -44.98 -24.65 52.60
C VAL A 71 -45.52 -26.07 52.83
N PRO A 72 -46.23 -26.68 51.85
CA PRO A 72 -46.73 -28.03 52.01
C PRO A 72 -45.55 -29.00 52.16
N THR A 73 -45.68 -29.97 53.06
CA THR A 73 -44.60 -30.89 53.48
C THR A 73 -43.88 -31.52 52.29
N TYR A 74 -44.63 -31.87 51.24
CA TYR A 74 -44.09 -32.37 49.97
C TYR A 74 -42.99 -31.47 49.36
N LYS A 75 -43.15 -30.15 49.42
CA LYS A 75 -42.21 -29.21 48.81
C LYS A 75 -40.93 -29.04 49.64
N ASP A 76 -40.99 -29.29 50.94
CA ASP A 76 -39.83 -29.25 51.82
C ASP A 76 -39.10 -30.60 51.86
N ASP A 77 -39.86 -31.71 51.84
CA ASP A 77 -39.32 -33.08 51.86
C ASP A 77 -38.64 -33.48 50.53
N TYR A 78 -39.18 -33.01 49.39
CA TYR A 78 -38.64 -33.28 48.04
C TYR A 78 -37.85 -32.10 47.47
N ARG A 79 -37.09 -31.41 48.31
CA ARG A 79 -36.07 -30.48 47.81
C ARG A 79 -34.92 -31.24 47.15
N SER A 80 -34.30 -30.66 46.14
CA SER A 80 -33.13 -31.24 45.49
C SER A 80 -31.97 -31.30 46.49
N TRP A 81 -31.71 -32.47 47.04
CA TRP A 81 -30.55 -32.73 47.90
C TRP A 81 -29.29 -32.81 47.04
N ASP A 82 -28.23 -32.15 47.49
CA ASP A 82 -26.92 -32.21 46.83
C ASP A 82 -26.30 -33.58 47.13
N ILE A 83 -26.39 -34.50 46.18
CA ILE A 83 -25.91 -35.87 46.34
C ILE A 83 -24.38 -35.82 46.31
N GLN A 84 -23.74 -36.01 47.47
CA GLN A 84 -22.29 -36.20 47.50
C GLN A 84 -21.94 -37.45 46.70
N LYS A 85 -21.05 -37.28 45.72
CA LYS A 85 -20.60 -38.34 44.83
C LYS A 85 -19.89 -39.41 45.67
N CYS A 86 -20.52 -40.54 45.91
CA CYS A 86 -19.84 -41.70 46.50
C CYS A 86 -18.71 -42.12 45.56
N GLU A 87 -17.49 -42.14 46.07
CA GLU A 87 -16.39 -42.80 45.39
C GLU A 87 -16.74 -44.29 45.25
N LEU A 88 -16.64 -44.81 44.03
CA LEU A 88 -16.95 -46.19 43.71
C LEU A 88 -15.92 -47.10 44.40
N CYS A 89 -16.24 -47.64 45.57
CA CYS A 89 -15.57 -48.83 46.10
C CYS A 89 -15.96 -50.05 45.26
N LYS A 90 -15.39 -50.18 44.06
CA LYS A 90 -15.33 -51.47 43.38
C LYS A 90 -14.16 -52.25 43.98
N PRO A 91 -14.32 -53.54 44.32
CA PRO A 91 -13.16 -54.38 44.55
C PRO A 91 -12.34 -54.40 43.26
N GLU A 92 -11.06 -54.05 43.38
CA GLU A 92 -10.13 -54.00 42.28
C GLU A 92 -9.87 -55.42 41.77
N GLN A 93 -10.66 -55.87 40.80
CA GLN A 93 -10.38 -57.11 40.10
C GLN A 93 -9.26 -56.84 39.11
N VAL A 94 -8.03 -57.08 39.55
CA VAL A 94 -6.83 -57.00 38.72
C VAL A 94 -6.92 -58.06 37.64
N CYS A 95 -7.36 -57.67 36.43
CA CYS A 95 -7.14 -58.47 35.24
C CYS A 95 -5.63 -58.53 35.00
N GLN A 96 -5.02 -59.72 35.14
CA GLN A 96 -3.65 -59.91 34.70
C GLN A 96 -3.61 -59.88 33.17
N THR A 97 -3.15 -58.76 32.62
CA THR A 97 -2.74 -58.70 31.22
C THR A 97 -1.48 -59.56 31.04
N PRO A 98 -1.40 -60.45 30.05
CA PRO A 98 -0.17 -61.18 29.78
C PRO A 98 0.95 -60.19 29.44
N ASP A 99 2.04 -60.23 30.20
CA ASP A 99 3.19 -59.32 30.10
C ASP A 99 4.05 -59.59 28.86
N VAL A 100 3.73 -60.65 28.10
CA VAL A 100 4.44 -61.01 26.87
C VAL A 100 3.87 -60.19 25.72
N LYS A 101 4.60 -59.15 25.33
CA LYS A 101 4.29 -58.36 24.14
C LYS A 101 4.51 -59.20 22.87
N PHE A 102 3.57 -59.15 21.94
CA PHE A 102 3.69 -59.77 20.62
C PHE A 102 4.86 -59.12 19.86
N GLY A 103 5.99 -59.83 19.83
CA GLY A 103 7.29 -59.34 19.35
C GLY A 103 7.59 -59.68 17.89
N ASN A 104 6.63 -59.43 17.00
CA ASN A 104 6.83 -59.65 15.56
C ASN A 104 6.89 -58.27 14.90
N SER A 105 8.08 -57.68 14.76
CA SER A 105 8.28 -56.52 13.91
C SER A 105 7.97 -56.92 12.47
N THR A 106 7.12 -56.15 11.80
CA THR A 106 6.87 -56.37 10.36
C THR A 106 8.12 -55.96 9.59
N THR A 107 8.45 -56.65 8.49
CA THR A 107 9.66 -56.37 7.67
C THR A 107 9.82 -54.90 7.31
N PHE A 108 8.71 -54.19 7.11
CA PHE A 108 8.71 -52.75 6.85
C PHE A 108 9.27 -51.90 7.99
N GLN A 109 9.01 -52.28 9.25
CA GLN A 109 9.53 -51.57 10.44
C GLN A 109 11.03 -51.81 10.63
N ASP A 110 11.56 -52.96 10.19
CA ASP A 110 12.99 -53.28 10.29
C ASP A 110 13.79 -52.68 9.11
N ASP A 111 13.20 -52.64 7.90
CA ASP A 111 13.89 -52.17 6.69
C ASP A 111 13.91 -50.64 6.55
N TYR A 112 12.89 -49.94 7.06
CA TYR A 112 12.73 -48.48 6.92
C TYR A 112 12.94 -47.71 8.23
N VAL A 113 14.03 -48.00 8.94
CA VAL A 113 14.44 -47.19 10.10
C VAL A 113 15.14 -45.91 9.62
N PRO A 114 14.81 -44.71 10.16
CA PRO A 114 15.50 -43.47 9.82
C PRO A 114 17.00 -43.58 10.12
N ARG A 115 17.83 -43.68 9.08
CA ARG A 115 19.29 -43.66 9.24
C ARG A 115 19.77 -42.22 9.34
N GLU A 116 20.49 -41.90 10.40
CA GLU A 116 21.14 -40.60 10.55
C GLU A 116 22.11 -40.36 9.39
N ILE A 117 21.83 -39.33 8.59
CA ILE A 117 22.68 -38.93 7.46
C ILE A 117 23.91 -38.27 8.04
N LYS A 118 25.03 -38.99 8.11
CA LYS A 118 26.31 -38.41 8.51
C LYS A 118 26.79 -37.49 7.38
N PRO A 119 27.04 -36.19 7.65
CA PRO A 119 27.53 -35.28 6.62
C PRO A 119 28.90 -35.75 6.14
N THR A 120 29.00 -36.05 4.84
CA THR A 120 30.27 -36.44 4.20
C THR A 120 31.23 -35.25 4.20
N GLN A 121 32.45 -35.47 4.67
CA GLN A 121 33.51 -34.45 4.67
C GLN A 121 33.86 -34.09 3.21
N SER A 122 33.67 -32.84 2.82
CA SER A 122 33.94 -32.39 1.45
C SER A 122 35.45 -32.36 1.19
N PHE A 123 35.92 -33.07 0.15
CA PHE A 123 37.32 -32.99 -0.33
C PHE A 123 37.64 -31.69 -1.09
N LYS A 124 36.83 -30.64 -0.93
CA LYS A 124 37.12 -29.34 -1.54
C LYS A 124 38.30 -28.69 -0.78
N PRO A 125 39.34 -28.19 -1.48
CA PRO A 125 40.44 -27.52 -0.82
C PRO A 125 39.89 -26.31 -0.05
N CYS A 126 40.24 -26.24 1.24
CA CYS A 126 39.84 -25.14 2.09
C CYS A 126 40.46 -23.85 1.54
N SER A 127 39.64 -22.90 1.11
CA SER A 127 40.10 -21.58 0.67
C SER A 127 40.54 -20.77 1.90
N ALA A 128 41.73 -21.09 2.42
CA ALA A 128 42.36 -20.30 3.46
C ALA A 128 42.79 -18.96 2.85
N ILE A 129 41.88 -17.99 2.88
CA ILE A 129 42.21 -16.59 2.62
C ILE A 129 43.16 -16.19 3.74
N LYS A 130 44.42 -15.94 3.39
CA LYS A 130 45.40 -15.38 4.32
C LYS A 130 45.00 -13.94 4.60
N CYS A 131 44.18 -13.72 5.62
CA CYS A 131 43.93 -12.39 6.13
C CYS A 131 45.22 -11.90 6.81
N SER A 132 45.78 -10.78 6.32
CA SER A 132 46.89 -10.13 6.98
C SER A 132 46.46 -9.66 8.36
N VAL A 133 47.22 -10.01 9.40
CA VAL A 133 47.00 -9.60 10.80
C VAL A 133 47.52 -8.16 11.00
N GLY A 134 47.12 -7.26 10.11
CA GLY A 134 47.46 -5.84 10.18
C GLY A 134 46.18 -5.01 10.19
N PRO A 135 45.99 -4.07 11.12
CA PRO A 135 44.81 -3.22 11.12
C PRO A 135 44.77 -2.42 9.81
N PHE A 136 43.66 -2.54 9.08
CA PHE A 136 43.45 -1.79 7.85
C PHE A 136 43.32 -0.30 8.17
N ASN A 137 44.28 0.50 7.73
CA ASN A 137 44.25 1.95 7.94
C ASN A 137 43.33 2.61 6.89
N GLY A 138 42.02 2.58 7.17
CA GLY A 138 40.95 3.05 6.28
C GLY A 138 40.66 4.55 6.35
N GLU A 139 41.58 5.36 6.89
CA GLU A 139 41.46 6.81 6.93
C GLU A 139 41.96 7.44 5.63
N THR A 140 41.03 7.70 4.71
CA THR A 140 41.29 8.50 3.52
C THR A 140 41.38 9.99 3.89
N SER A 141 42.14 10.79 3.11
CA SER A 141 42.26 12.25 3.31
C SER A 141 40.90 12.92 3.43
N HIS A 142 39.95 12.54 2.57
CA HIS A 142 38.58 13.03 2.60
C HIS A 142 37.87 12.83 3.96
N ARG A 143 38.11 11.69 4.63
CA ARG A 143 37.53 11.41 5.97
C ARG A 143 38.16 12.26 7.08
N ARG A 144 39.40 12.72 6.92
CA ARG A 144 40.06 13.63 7.86
C ARG A 144 39.67 15.09 7.62
N ASP A 145 39.51 15.48 6.36
CA ASP A 145 39.31 16.88 5.98
C ASP A 145 37.84 17.32 6.09
N PHE A 146 36.89 16.38 5.93
CA PHE A 146 35.45 16.68 5.94
C PHE A 146 34.75 16.06 7.14
N VAL A 147 35.03 16.62 8.32
CA VAL A 147 34.34 16.25 9.58
C VAL A 147 33.15 17.20 9.80
N PRO A 148 31.98 16.71 10.26
CA PRO A 148 30.83 17.57 10.54
C PRO A 148 31.16 18.59 11.64
N TYR A 149 31.32 19.86 11.27
CA TYR A 149 31.47 20.95 12.23
C TYR A 149 30.11 21.35 12.78
N GLN A 150 30.00 21.45 14.11
CA GLN A 150 28.80 22.00 14.75
C GLN A 150 28.72 23.50 14.48
N LEU A 151 27.72 23.91 13.69
CA LEU A 151 27.47 25.32 13.41
C LEU A 151 26.99 26.03 14.67
N GLU A 152 27.56 27.19 14.95
CA GLU A 152 27.13 28.04 16.07
C GLU A 152 25.65 28.42 15.93
N VAL A 153 24.92 28.34 17.04
CA VAL A 153 23.49 28.64 17.09
C VAL A 153 23.32 30.16 16.92
N LYS A 154 22.86 30.57 15.74
CA LYS A 154 22.53 31.97 15.45
C LYS A 154 21.29 32.36 16.26
N PHE A 155 21.46 33.26 17.22
CA PHE A 155 20.33 33.87 17.94
C PHE A 155 19.40 34.58 16.96
N ALA A 156 18.12 34.23 17.00
CA ALA A 156 17.10 34.82 16.15
C ALA A 156 16.90 36.29 16.51
N ARG A 157 17.35 37.20 15.65
CA ARG A 157 16.98 38.62 15.75
C ARG A 157 15.46 38.73 15.52
N PRO A 158 14.74 39.53 16.33
CA PRO A 158 13.32 39.77 16.07
C PRO A 158 13.16 40.42 14.69
N LYS A 159 12.22 39.91 13.87
CA LYS A 159 11.91 40.49 12.56
C LYS A 159 11.39 41.91 12.74
N GLU A 160 12.07 42.89 12.14
CA GLU A 160 11.53 44.24 12.01
C GLU A 160 10.20 44.19 11.24
N VAL A 161 9.14 44.70 11.86
CA VAL A 161 7.82 44.78 11.25
C VAL A 161 7.81 45.96 10.29
N TYR A 162 7.73 45.65 9.00
CA TYR A 162 7.64 46.64 7.92
C TYR A 162 6.38 47.49 8.07
N LYS A 163 6.54 48.82 8.06
CA LYS A 163 5.43 49.78 7.93
C LYS A 163 5.35 50.25 6.48
N PRO A 164 4.31 49.86 5.71
CA PRO A 164 4.09 50.40 4.39
C PRO A 164 3.81 51.91 4.46
N ALA A 165 4.25 52.67 3.46
CA ALA A 165 3.88 54.08 3.33
C ALA A 165 2.46 54.18 2.77
N ASP A 166 1.62 55.04 3.37
CA ASP A 166 0.21 55.26 2.99
C ASP A 166 0.03 56.09 1.69
N GLN A 167 1.07 56.22 0.87
CA GLN A 167 1.00 57.04 -0.34
C GLN A 167 0.46 56.19 -1.51
N PRO A 168 -0.71 56.54 -2.08
CA PRO A 168 -1.25 55.82 -3.23
C PRO A 168 -0.35 56.02 -4.46
N PHE A 169 -0.22 54.96 -5.25
CA PHE A 169 0.55 54.97 -6.48
C PHE A 169 -0.22 55.71 -7.59
N GLU A 170 0.37 56.78 -8.11
CA GLU A 170 -0.14 57.53 -9.27
C GLU A 170 0.12 56.71 -10.56
N ASP A 171 -0.84 55.88 -10.96
CA ASP A 171 -0.77 54.96 -12.12
C ASP A 171 -1.07 55.63 -13.49
N LEU A 172 -0.99 56.97 -13.55
CA LEU A 172 -1.20 57.70 -14.79
C LEU A 172 0.12 57.96 -15.49
N THR A 173 0.51 57.01 -16.36
CA THR A 173 1.62 57.22 -17.29
C THR A 173 1.21 58.19 -18.40
N THR A 174 2.17 58.98 -18.90
CA THR A 174 1.94 59.97 -19.98
C THR A 174 1.22 59.35 -21.18
N HIS A 175 1.63 58.14 -21.58
CA HIS A 175 0.97 57.39 -22.65
C HIS A 175 -0.52 57.13 -22.40
N ARG A 176 -0.92 56.80 -21.18
CA ARG A 176 -2.33 56.51 -20.86
C ARG A 176 -3.17 57.79 -20.84
N ASN A 177 -2.55 58.93 -20.53
CA ASN A 177 -3.22 60.24 -20.56
C ASN A 177 -3.34 60.80 -21.98
N ASP A 178 -2.32 60.62 -22.81
CA ASP A 178 -2.26 61.22 -24.15
C ASP A 178 -3.03 60.40 -25.21
N PHE A 179 -3.16 59.08 -25.02
CA PHE A 179 -3.80 58.16 -25.99
C PHE A 179 -5.11 57.57 -25.47
N GLN A 180 -6.08 58.42 -25.13
CA GLN A 180 -7.40 58.00 -24.62
C GLN A 180 -8.35 57.43 -25.69
N GLY A 181 -7.93 57.39 -26.96
CA GLY A 181 -8.70 56.76 -28.04
C GLY A 181 -10.07 57.40 -28.29
N PHE A 182 -10.10 58.70 -28.57
CA PHE A 182 -11.33 59.36 -28.99
C PHE A 182 -11.86 58.78 -30.31
N ALA A 183 -13.15 58.48 -30.37
CA ALA A 183 -13.80 57.96 -31.58
C ALA A 183 -13.79 59.03 -32.67
N GLY A 184 -13.03 58.81 -33.74
CA GLY A 184 -13.04 59.67 -34.92
C GLY A 184 -14.36 59.57 -35.69
N GLU A 185 -14.79 60.67 -36.30
CA GLU A 185 -15.94 60.68 -37.20
C GLU A 185 -15.69 59.74 -38.40
N THR A 186 -16.66 58.87 -38.72
CA THR A 186 -16.50 57.87 -39.78
C THR A 186 -16.49 58.52 -41.16
N ALA A 187 -15.48 58.20 -41.97
CA ALA A 187 -15.30 58.79 -43.29
C ALA A 187 -16.48 58.47 -44.23
N LYS A 188 -17.03 59.50 -44.89
CA LYS A 188 -18.09 59.33 -45.88
C LYS A 188 -17.51 58.66 -47.14
N ILE A 189 -18.06 57.50 -47.48
CA ILE A 189 -17.61 56.70 -48.63
C ILE A 189 -18.12 57.36 -49.93
N CYS A 190 -17.22 57.99 -50.69
CA CYS A 190 -17.50 58.54 -52.02
C CYS A 190 -17.43 57.44 -53.10
N ARG A 191 -18.43 56.54 -53.14
CA ARG A 191 -18.57 55.59 -54.27
C ARG A 191 -19.36 56.24 -55.41
N PRO A 192 -18.87 56.21 -56.66
CA PRO A 192 -19.62 56.73 -57.80
C PRO A 192 -20.92 55.94 -58.01
N ALA A 193 -21.98 56.63 -58.45
CA ALA A 193 -23.27 56.03 -58.71
C ALA A 193 -23.16 55.02 -59.87
N TYR A 194 -23.33 53.74 -59.57
CA TYR A 194 -23.37 52.68 -60.57
C TYR A 194 -24.74 52.69 -61.27
N THR A 195 -24.75 53.09 -62.54
CA THR A 195 -25.92 52.95 -63.41
C THR A 195 -26.08 51.48 -63.78
N ARG A 196 -27.05 50.79 -63.17
CA ARG A 196 -27.33 49.38 -63.49
C ARG A 196 -27.97 49.29 -64.88
N VAL A 197 -27.23 48.83 -65.89
CA VAL A 197 -27.87 48.26 -67.08
C VAL A 197 -28.45 46.91 -66.64
N THR A 198 -29.74 46.91 -66.34
CA THR A 198 -30.44 45.73 -65.82
C THR A 198 -30.83 44.85 -67.01
N GLN A 199 -30.01 43.85 -67.34
CA GLN A 199 -30.46 42.78 -68.22
C GLN A 199 -31.42 41.90 -67.41
N ASN A 200 -32.73 42.10 -67.62
CA ASN A 200 -33.82 41.43 -66.91
C ASN A 200 -34.01 39.97 -67.38
N THR A 201 -32.96 39.16 -67.34
CA THR A 201 -33.04 37.71 -67.55
C THR A 201 -32.51 37.00 -66.31
N PRO A 202 -33.37 36.26 -65.57
CA PRO A 202 -32.92 35.52 -64.40
C PRO A 202 -31.93 34.44 -64.82
N PHE A 203 -30.67 34.56 -64.40
CA PHE A 203 -29.68 33.51 -64.61
C PHE A 203 -30.02 32.31 -63.71
N LYS A 204 -30.42 31.19 -64.33
CA LYS A 204 -30.73 29.94 -63.61
C LYS A 204 -29.43 29.19 -63.31
N GLY A 205 -28.67 29.72 -62.34
CA GLY A 205 -27.33 29.24 -61.96
C GLY A 205 -27.32 28.17 -60.87
N SER A 206 -28.30 27.27 -60.80
CA SER A 206 -28.22 26.10 -59.92
C SER A 206 -27.65 24.92 -60.72
N THR A 207 -26.55 24.35 -60.24
CA THR A 207 -25.95 23.15 -60.82
C THR A 207 -26.60 21.92 -60.18
N GLU A 208 -26.68 20.82 -60.92
CA GLU A 208 -27.31 19.57 -60.47
C GLU A 208 -26.74 19.06 -59.13
N PHE A 209 -25.45 19.33 -58.89
CA PHE A 209 -24.79 19.02 -57.62
C PHE A 209 -25.39 19.81 -56.44
N ARG A 210 -25.66 21.10 -56.62
CA ARG A 210 -26.18 21.98 -55.58
C ARG A 210 -27.65 21.69 -55.27
N ASP A 211 -28.39 21.22 -56.27
CA ASP A 211 -29.80 20.82 -56.10
C ASP A 211 -29.93 19.41 -55.48
N SER A 212 -29.01 18.49 -55.79
CA SER A 212 -29.06 17.09 -55.31
C SER A 212 -28.43 16.89 -53.92
N PHE A 213 -27.37 17.62 -53.58
CA PHE A 213 -26.63 17.46 -52.32
C PHE A 213 -26.88 18.62 -51.36
N LYS A 214 -28.13 18.73 -50.90
CA LYS A 214 -28.48 19.63 -49.81
C LYS A 214 -28.07 19.00 -48.47
N PRO A 215 -27.59 19.79 -47.49
CA PRO A 215 -27.35 19.28 -46.15
C PRO A 215 -28.68 18.84 -45.53
N TRP A 216 -28.86 17.53 -45.36
CA TRP A 216 -30.02 16.95 -44.69
C TRP A 216 -29.75 16.92 -43.19
N GLU A 217 -30.61 17.54 -42.38
CA GLU A 217 -30.53 17.41 -40.93
C GLU A 217 -30.88 15.97 -40.54
N ILE A 218 -29.87 15.22 -40.08
CA ILE A 218 -30.07 13.86 -39.58
C ILE A 218 -30.61 13.97 -38.16
N PRO A 219 -31.84 13.51 -37.86
CA PRO A 219 -32.34 13.52 -36.50
C PRO A 219 -31.45 12.64 -35.62
N PRO A 220 -31.16 13.05 -34.38
CA PRO A 220 -30.31 12.28 -33.48
C PRO A 220 -30.89 10.88 -33.26
N PRO A 221 -30.05 9.84 -33.17
CA PRO A 221 -30.51 8.47 -32.98
C PRO A 221 -31.34 8.38 -31.69
N LYS A 222 -32.57 7.87 -31.81
CA LYS A 222 -33.44 7.62 -30.65
C LYS A 222 -32.78 6.57 -29.77
N VAL A 223 -32.26 7.00 -28.62
CA VAL A 223 -31.72 6.10 -27.59
C VAL A 223 -32.84 5.14 -27.17
N LYS A 224 -32.66 3.84 -27.43
CA LYS A 224 -33.61 2.81 -26.98
C LYS A 224 -33.63 2.85 -25.45
N LYS A 225 -34.77 3.21 -24.86
CA LYS A 225 -34.97 3.10 -23.42
C LYS A 225 -34.80 1.62 -23.06
N VAL A 226 -33.93 1.32 -22.10
CA VAL A 226 -33.76 -0.03 -21.56
C VAL A 226 -35.11 -0.45 -21.00
N THR A 227 -35.62 -1.60 -21.44
CA THR A 227 -36.87 -2.17 -20.94
C THR A 227 -36.73 -2.42 -19.44
N GLU A 228 -37.60 -1.78 -18.66
CA GLU A 228 -37.66 -1.97 -17.20
C GLU A 228 -37.95 -3.44 -16.89
N TYR A 229 -37.18 -4.01 -15.96
CA TYR A 229 -37.31 -5.41 -15.60
C TYR A 229 -38.64 -5.65 -14.87
N VAL A 230 -39.50 -6.47 -15.47
CA VAL A 230 -40.72 -6.96 -14.84
C VAL A 230 -40.40 -8.31 -14.20
N PRO A 231 -40.37 -8.44 -12.86
CA PRO A 231 -40.15 -9.72 -12.22
C PRO A 231 -41.31 -10.69 -12.58
N PRO A 232 -41.01 -11.97 -12.79
CA PRO A 232 -42.04 -12.96 -13.10
C PRO A 232 -43.06 -13.03 -11.96
N PRO A 233 -44.37 -13.07 -12.26
CA PRO A 233 -45.39 -13.19 -11.24
C PRO A 233 -45.33 -14.60 -10.63
N GLY A 234 -44.84 -14.69 -9.40
CA GLY A 234 -44.80 -15.94 -8.65
C GLY A 234 -44.05 -15.76 -7.32
N SER A 235 -44.65 -16.20 -6.22
CA SER A 235 -43.93 -16.30 -4.96
C SER A 235 -42.95 -17.46 -5.03
N MET A 236 -41.67 -17.20 -4.75
CA MET A 236 -40.68 -18.25 -4.62
C MET A 236 -41.09 -19.21 -3.49
N GLN A 237 -41.14 -20.51 -3.78
CA GLN A 237 -41.40 -21.53 -2.76
C GLN A 237 -40.12 -21.70 -1.93
N LEU A 238 -40.14 -21.20 -0.70
CA LEU A 238 -38.99 -21.17 0.21
C LEU A 238 -38.92 -22.38 1.15
N ASN A 239 -39.86 -23.33 1.03
CA ASN A 239 -39.94 -24.47 1.93
C ASN A 239 -38.93 -25.54 1.50
N SER A 240 -37.92 -25.77 2.34
CA SER A 240 -37.01 -26.90 2.19
C SER A 240 -37.72 -28.21 2.56
N THR A 241 -37.26 -29.33 2.01
CA THR A 241 -37.78 -30.67 2.36
C THR A 241 -37.77 -30.90 3.87
N SER A 242 -36.69 -30.51 4.54
CA SER A 242 -36.60 -30.54 6.00
C SER A 242 -37.72 -29.76 6.71
N HIS A 243 -38.12 -28.60 6.21
CA HIS A 243 -39.21 -27.81 6.81
C HIS A 243 -40.58 -28.47 6.61
N LEU A 244 -40.77 -29.20 5.51
CA LEU A 244 -42.00 -29.96 5.24
C LEU A 244 -42.03 -31.29 6.00
N ASP A 245 -40.88 -31.95 6.16
CA ASP A 245 -40.78 -33.29 6.73
C ASP A 245 -40.76 -33.28 8.28
N TYR A 246 -40.26 -32.20 8.90
CA TYR A 246 -40.13 -32.10 10.36
C TYR A 246 -41.11 -31.08 10.95
N VAL A 247 -42.40 -31.42 10.92
CA VAL A 247 -43.46 -30.65 11.59
C VAL A 247 -43.65 -31.18 13.02
N PRO A 248 -43.77 -30.33 14.04
CA PRO A 248 -43.97 -30.77 15.42
C PRO A 248 -45.32 -31.50 15.56
N TYR A 249 -45.28 -32.82 15.75
CA TYR A 249 -46.45 -33.62 16.11
C TYR A 249 -46.70 -33.57 17.61
N GLN A 250 -47.92 -33.21 18.01
CA GLN A 250 -48.36 -33.31 19.39
C GLN A 250 -48.59 -34.78 19.76
N ALA A 251 -47.59 -35.41 20.40
CA ALA A 251 -47.76 -36.74 20.97
C ALA A 251 -48.68 -36.67 22.20
N SER A 252 -49.71 -37.51 22.25
CA SER A 252 -50.56 -37.66 23.43
C SER A 252 -49.76 -38.24 24.59
N ARG A 253 -49.80 -37.60 25.77
CA ARG A 253 -49.11 -38.12 26.97
C ARG A 253 -49.71 -39.47 27.39
N VAL A 254 -48.90 -40.51 27.38
CA VAL A 254 -49.26 -41.83 27.93
C VAL A 254 -49.34 -41.72 29.45
N VAL A 255 -50.48 -42.13 30.01
CA VAL A 255 -50.70 -42.17 31.46
C VAL A 255 -49.93 -43.35 32.06
N ALA A 256 -49.18 -43.11 33.13
CA ALA A 256 -48.43 -44.17 33.82
C ALA A 256 -49.39 -45.20 34.44
N ILE A 257 -49.31 -46.45 33.98
CA ILE A 257 -50.02 -47.58 34.59
C ILE A 257 -49.27 -47.96 35.87
N ARG A 258 -49.80 -47.59 37.03
CA ARG A 258 -49.27 -48.05 38.33
C ARG A 258 -50.08 -49.26 38.82
N PRO A 259 -49.44 -50.35 39.28
CA PRO A 259 -50.17 -51.46 39.90
C PRO A 259 -50.85 -50.98 41.19
N ILE A 260 -52.07 -51.48 41.44
CA ILE A 260 -52.88 -51.11 42.60
C ILE A 260 -52.16 -51.60 43.87
N SER A 261 -51.66 -50.66 44.69
CA SER A 261 -51.04 -51.00 45.97
C SER A 261 -52.12 -51.44 46.96
N GLN A 262 -52.17 -52.73 47.28
CA GLN A 262 -52.97 -53.21 48.42
C GLN A 262 -52.29 -52.77 49.72
N ARG A 263 -52.98 -51.95 50.51
CA ARG A 263 -52.47 -51.40 51.76
C ARG A 263 -52.70 -52.42 52.88
N THR A 264 -51.70 -53.25 53.17
CA THR A 264 -51.70 -54.13 54.36
C THR A 264 -51.51 -53.28 55.61
N LYS A 265 -52.53 -53.18 56.46
CA LYS A 265 -52.41 -52.56 57.79
C LYS A 265 -52.02 -53.65 58.79
N SER A 266 -50.76 -53.64 59.23
CA SER A 266 -50.30 -54.41 60.39
C SER A 266 -50.34 -53.48 61.61
N ASN A 267 -51.19 -53.81 62.59
CA ASN A 267 -51.27 -53.10 63.87
C ASN A 267 -50.48 -53.89 64.92
N PHE A 268 -49.16 -53.73 64.95
CA PHE A 268 -48.34 -54.11 66.09
C PHE A 268 -47.55 -52.88 66.57
N PRO A 269 -47.60 -52.52 67.85
CA PRO A 269 -46.86 -51.37 68.37
C PRO A 269 -45.36 -51.67 68.35
N PHE A 270 -44.62 -50.88 67.58
CA PHE A 270 -43.17 -50.99 67.46
C PHE A 270 -42.50 -50.51 68.76
N GLN A 271 -41.86 -51.42 69.50
CA GLN A 271 -41.06 -51.10 70.68
C GLN A 271 -39.72 -50.51 70.23
N GLY A 272 -39.74 -49.21 69.91
CA GLY A 272 -38.63 -48.45 69.33
C GLY A 272 -37.47 -48.19 70.30
N LYS A 273 -36.80 -49.26 70.72
CA LYS A 273 -35.51 -49.23 71.41
C LYS A 273 -34.56 -50.16 70.65
N SER A 274 -33.64 -49.57 69.89
CA SER A 274 -32.53 -50.29 69.26
C SER A 274 -31.23 -49.85 69.93
N THR A 275 -30.27 -50.77 70.05
CA THR A 275 -28.91 -50.52 70.57
C THR A 275 -28.24 -49.34 69.85
N MET A 276 -28.51 -49.16 68.56
CA MET A 276 -28.09 -48.00 67.76
C MET A 276 -28.50 -46.64 68.37
N LYS A 277 -29.65 -46.56 69.05
CA LYS A 277 -30.11 -45.30 69.67
C LYS A 277 -29.43 -45.03 71.01
N GLU A 278 -28.91 -46.05 71.66
CA GLU A 278 -28.21 -45.95 72.95
C GLU A 278 -26.70 -45.72 72.74
N ASP A 279 -26.10 -46.32 71.71
CA ASP A 279 -24.66 -46.23 71.43
C ASP A 279 -24.22 -44.91 70.75
N PHE A 280 -25.16 -44.12 70.21
CA PHE A 280 -24.87 -42.87 69.49
C PHE A 280 -25.66 -41.67 70.05
N PRO A 281 -25.26 -41.09 71.19
CA PRO A 281 -25.81 -39.82 71.67
C PRO A 281 -25.38 -38.65 70.76
N ALA A 282 -26.13 -37.55 70.78
CA ALA A 282 -25.82 -36.36 70.00
C ALA A 282 -24.53 -35.69 70.53
N TRP A 283 -23.40 -35.94 69.87
CA TRP A 283 -22.13 -35.28 70.18
C TRP A 283 -22.19 -33.79 69.78
N GLU A 284 -21.75 -32.90 70.67
CA GLU A 284 -21.66 -31.47 70.40
C GLU A 284 -20.74 -31.21 69.21
N SER A 285 -21.29 -30.59 68.17
CA SER A 285 -20.58 -30.36 66.92
C SER A 285 -19.59 -29.20 67.08
N CYS A 286 -18.29 -29.49 67.17
CA CYS A 286 -17.27 -28.47 66.99
C CYS A 286 -17.36 -27.92 65.56
N ARG A 287 -17.81 -26.68 65.39
CA ARG A 287 -17.84 -26.03 64.08
C ARG A 287 -16.42 -25.97 63.51
N GLN A 288 -16.17 -26.67 62.41
CA GLN A 288 -14.99 -26.41 61.60
C GLN A 288 -15.07 -24.97 61.08
N GLY A 289 -13.98 -24.22 61.23
CA GLY A 289 -13.89 -22.83 60.80
C GLY A 289 -14.24 -22.67 59.32
N LEU A 290 -14.78 -21.48 58.99
CA LEU A 290 -15.16 -21.09 57.62
C LEU A 290 -14.16 -21.62 56.58
N ILE A 291 -14.66 -22.48 55.69
CA ILE A 291 -13.92 -22.93 54.50
C ILE A 291 -13.59 -21.66 53.71
N LYS A 292 -12.31 -21.28 53.68
CA LYS A 292 -11.84 -20.25 52.75
C LYS A 292 -12.13 -20.78 51.35
N GLN A 293 -13.02 -20.11 50.63
CA GLN A 293 -13.23 -20.29 49.19
C GLN A 293 -11.85 -20.38 48.53
N GLN A 294 -11.52 -21.52 47.93
CA GLN A 294 -10.34 -21.61 47.08
C GLN A 294 -10.47 -20.55 45.99
N GLN A 295 -9.36 -19.88 45.68
CA GLN A 295 -9.36 -18.81 44.68
C GLN A 295 -9.98 -19.32 43.38
N GLN A 296 -11.08 -18.68 43.00
CA GLN A 296 -11.77 -18.90 41.74
C GLN A 296 -10.72 -18.85 40.61
N ILE A 297 -10.69 -19.90 39.77
CA ILE A 297 -9.78 -19.98 38.61
C ILE A 297 -9.84 -18.63 37.89
N PRO A 298 -8.70 -17.92 37.70
CA PRO A 298 -8.73 -16.63 37.07
C PRO A 298 -9.35 -16.76 35.67
N ASN A 299 -10.29 -15.88 35.36
CA ASN A 299 -10.89 -15.80 34.03
C ASN A 299 -9.76 -15.76 32.98
N PRO A 300 -9.87 -16.48 31.85
CA PRO A 300 -8.83 -16.48 30.83
C PRO A 300 -8.57 -15.04 30.39
N SER A 301 -7.36 -14.54 30.64
CA SER A 301 -6.95 -13.15 30.39
C SER A 301 -6.44 -12.92 28.97
N GLY A 302 -6.82 -13.79 28.03
CA GLY A 302 -6.46 -13.70 26.62
C GLY A 302 -7.60 -13.18 25.77
N LYS A 303 -7.36 -12.13 24.97
CA LYS A 303 -8.27 -11.74 23.89
C LYS A 303 -8.24 -12.82 22.81
N PHE A 304 -9.40 -13.22 22.31
CA PHE A 304 -9.50 -14.15 21.19
C PHE A 304 -8.99 -13.47 19.91
N ASP A 305 -7.90 -13.98 19.33
CA ASP A 305 -7.22 -13.34 18.19
C ASP A 305 -8.06 -13.32 16.90
N GLY A 306 -9.01 -14.24 16.73
CA GLY A 306 -10.00 -14.18 15.64
C GLY A 306 -9.42 -14.13 14.22
N LEU A 307 -8.17 -14.55 14.03
CA LEU A 307 -7.52 -14.55 12.71
C LEU A 307 -7.90 -15.81 11.95
N SER A 308 -8.66 -15.64 10.86
CA SER A 308 -8.90 -16.71 9.90
C SER A 308 -7.65 -16.99 9.08
N THR A 309 -7.49 -18.22 8.60
CA THR A 309 -6.37 -18.65 7.74
C THR A 309 -6.21 -17.74 6.52
N PHE A 310 -7.33 -17.26 5.96
CA PHE A 310 -7.30 -16.29 4.87
C PHE A 310 -6.62 -14.97 5.26
N ARG A 311 -6.95 -14.43 6.45
CA ARG A 311 -6.40 -13.16 6.93
C ARG A 311 -4.95 -13.27 7.39
N SER A 312 -4.51 -14.45 7.83
CA SER A 312 -3.10 -14.71 8.16
C SER A 312 -2.22 -14.95 6.94
N HIS A 313 -2.75 -15.56 5.87
CA HIS A 313 -1.96 -15.98 4.72
C HIS A 313 -1.98 -15.01 3.53
N PHE A 314 -3.00 -14.15 3.40
CA PHE A 314 -3.11 -13.20 2.29
C PHE A 314 -2.86 -11.77 2.77
N VAL A 315 -1.60 -11.46 3.08
CA VAL A 315 -1.14 -10.11 3.45
C VAL A 315 -0.42 -9.47 2.26
N PRO A 316 -0.57 -8.16 2.01
CA PRO A 316 0.16 -7.49 0.93
C PRO A 316 1.67 -7.60 1.16
N HIS A 317 2.35 -8.39 0.33
CA HIS A 317 3.81 -8.46 0.32
C HIS A 317 4.37 -7.29 -0.50
N ALA A 318 5.46 -6.69 -0.02
CA ALA A 318 6.18 -5.69 -0.78
C ALA A 318 6.69 -6.32 -2.09
N LEU A 319 6.18 -5.84 -3.22
CA LEU A 319 6.59 -6.31 -4.53
C LEU A 319 8.03 -5.88 -4.76
N ILE A 320 8.93 -6.85 -4.98
CA ILE A 320 10.32 -6.57 -5.38
C ILE A 320 10.26 -6.04 -6.81
N PRO A 321 10.70 -4.79 -7.08
CA PRO A 321 10.71 -4.25 -8.43
C PRO A 321 11.57 -5.13 -9.33
N THR A 322 11.00 -5.63 -10.42
CA THR A 322 11.75 -6.44 -11.39
C THR A 322 12.74 -5.56 -12.12
N GLU A 323 14.04 -5.85 -11.96
CA GLU A 323 15.08 -5.17 -12.72
C GLU A 323 15.00 -5.57 -14.19
N SER A 324 15.07 -4.59 -15.10
CA SER A 324 14.99 -4.87 -16.52
C SER A 324 16.25 -5.58 -17.00
N CYS A 325 16.12 -6.80 -17.56
CA CYS A 325 17.22 -7.50 -18.24
C CYS A 325 17.60 -6.88 -19.60
N LYS A 326 17.20 -5.63 -19.87
CA LYS A 326 17.63 -4.92 -21.07
C LYS A 326 19.11 -4.59 -20.93
N PRO A 327 19.95 -4.90 -21.93
CA PRO A 327 21.34 -4.48 -21.89
C PRO A 327 21.35 -2.96 -21.75
N LEU A 328 22.07 -2.46 -20.75
CA LEU A 328 22.31 -1.04 -20.62
C LEU A 328 22.88 -0.55 -21.95
N ASN A 329 22.37 0.57 -22.47
CA ASN A 329 22.93 1.25 -23.65
C ASN A 329 24.31 1.80 -23.29
N ALA A 330 25.27 0.92 -23.06
CA ALA A 330 26.66 1.24 -22.89
C ALA A 330 27.21 1.50 -24.29
N ALA A 331 27.71 2.72 -24.51
CA ALA A 331 28.39 3.06 -25.74
C ALA A 331 29.52 2.04 -25.98
N VAL A 332 29.48 1.35 -27.12
CA VAL A 332 30.52 0.41 -27.54
C VAL A 332 31.83 1.19 -27.67
N LYS A 333 32.73 1.02 -26.70
CA LYS A 333 34.05 1.63 -26.73
C LYS A 333 34.95 0.72 -27.56
N SER A 334 35.18 1.05 -28.82
CA SER A 334 36.26 0.44 -29.61
C SER A 334 37.59 0.91 -29.05
N SER A 335 38.49 -0.02 -28.72
CA SER A 335 39.86 0.26 -28.29
C SER A 335 40.80 0.64 -29.45
N VAL A 336 40.25 1.01 -30.60
CA VAL A 336 41.01 1.34 -31.79
C VAL A 336 41.47 2.80 -31.67
N PRO A 337 42.79 3.07 -31.71
CA PRO A 337 43.31 4.44 -31.72
C PRO A 337 42.75 5.24 -32.89
N PHE A 338 42.40 6.50 -32.67
CA PHE A 338 41.96 7.40 -33.72
C PHE A 338 43.17 7.78 -34.59
N ASP A 339 43.08 7.52 -35.88
CA ASP A 339 44.12 7.90 -36.84
C ASP A 339 43.91 9.38 -37.20
N ASP A 340 44.69 10.26 -36.56
CA ASP A 340 44.53 11.72 -36.62
C ASP A 340 45.20 12.36 -37.85
N VAL A 341 45.71 11.53 -38.76
CA VAL A 341 46.46 11.98 -39.92
C VAL A 341 45.50 12.42 -41.03
N THR A 342 45.43 13.72 -41.25
CA THR A 342 44.66 14.29 -42.35
C THR A 342 45.42 14.20 -43.67
N MET A 343 44.71 14.06 -44.79
CA MET A 343 45.31 14.06 -46.12
C MET A 343 46.14 15.34 -46.39
N TYR A 344 45.71 16.47 -45.81
CA TYR A 344 46.42 17.74 -45.92
C TYR A 344 47.80 17.71 -45.24
N SER A 345 47.91 17.15 -44.02
CA SER A 345 49.20 17.05 -43.31
C SER A 345 50.21 16.15 -44.03
N ILE A 346 49.75 15.16 -44.81
CA ILE A 346 50.63 14.30 -45.62
C ILE A 346 51.08 15.04 -46.88
N GLN A 347 50.16 15.75 -47.54
CA GLN A 347 50.40 16.33 -48.86
C GLN A 347 51.17 17.66 -48.80
N TYR A 348 51.01 18.45 -47.73
CA TYR A 348 51.62 19.77 -47.58
C TYR A 348 52.71 19.75 -46.51
N THR A 349 53.78 19.02 -46.77
CA THR A 349 55.03 19.12 -46.01
C THR A 349 55.95 20.18 -46.62
N PRO A 350 56.75 20.90 -45.80
CA PRO A 350 57.63 21.95 -46.29
C PRO A 350 58.67 21.35 -47.24
N LYS A 351 58.59 21.71 -48.53
CA LYS A 351 59.59 21.30 -49.52
C LYS A 351 60.87 22.06 -49.26
N LYS A 352 62.01 21.36 -49.29
CA LYS A 352 63.32 22.01 -49.20
C LYS A 352 63.47 22.95 -50.39
N PRO A 353 63.73 24.26 -50.18
CA PRO A 353 63.97 25.16 -51.30
C PRO A 353 65.29 24.78 -51.97
N GLU A 354 65.27 24.52 -53.27
CA GLU A 354 66.47 24.34 -54.06
C GLU A 354 67.03 25.73 -54.42
N ILE A 355 68.25 26.04 -53.98
CA ILE A 355 68.91 27.31 -54.28
C ILE A 355 69.38 27.27 -55.74
N CYS A 356 69.03 28.30 -56.51
CA CYS A 356 69.45 28.40 -57.90
C CYS A 356 70.99 28.42 -58.01
N PRO A 357 71.61 27.55 -58.83
CA PRO A 357 73.07 27.50 -58.99
C PRO A 357 73.69 28.85 -59.43
N ALA A 358 72.94 29.67 -60.16
CA ALA A 358 73.38 31.00 -60.60
C ALA A 358 73.50 32.04 -59.47
N SER A 359 72.98 31.73 -58.27
CA SER A 359 73.17 32.58 -57.08
C SER A 359 74.58 32.50 -56.51
N TYR A 360 75.36 31.47 -56.86
CA TYR A 360 76.72 31.30 -56.37
C TYR A 360 77.71 32.04 -57.29
N PRO A 361 78.70 32.78 -56.75
CA PRO A 361 79.76 33.39 -57.55
C PRO A 361 80.61 32.35 -58.30
N SER A 362 80.65 31.12 -57.78
CA SER A 362 81.16 29.91 -58.44
C SER A 362 80.20 28.75 -58.12
N PRO A 363 79.35 28.30 -59.06
CA PRO A 363 78.40 27.24 -58.80
C PRO A 363 79.12 25.92 -58.47
N PRO A 364 78.72 25.21 -57.40
CA PRO A 364 79.26 23.87 -57.12
C PRO A 364 78.95 22.93 -58.29
N ASP A 365 79.90 22.05 -58.63
CA ASP A 365 79.88 21.14 -59.79
C ASP A 365 80.04 21.78 -61.18
N TYR A 366 80.45 23.05 -61.25
CA TYR A 366 80.77 23.71 -62.53
C TYR A 366 82.15 24.39 -62.49
N ILE A 367 82.88 24.32 -63.61
CA ILE A 367 84.18 24.98 -63.81
C ILE A 367 83.98 26.19 -64.71
N PHE A 368 84.61 27.30 -64.36
CA PHE A 368 84.59 28.53 -65.17
C PHE A 368 85.37 28.32 -66.48
N GLU A 369 84.76 28.68 -67.61
CA GLU A 369 85.32 28.44 -68.95
C GLU A 369 85.82 29.74 -69.60
N ASN A 370 84.97 30.76 -69.72
CA ASN A 370 85.35 32.05 -70.31
C ASN A 370 84.38 33.17 -69.90
N THR A 371 84.80 34.43 -70.05
CA THR A 371 83.92 35.62 -69.94
C THR A 371 83.72 36.23 -71.32
N ASP A 372 82.47 36.53 -71.67
CA ASP A 372 82.17 37.25 -72.92
C ASP A 372 82.59 38.73 -72.85
N SER A 373 82.68 39.37 -74.00
CA SER A 373 82.95 40.81 -74.16
C SER A 373 81.93 41.73 -73.45
N GLN A 374 80.74 41.20 -73.12
CA GLN A 374 79.67 41.86 -72.37
C GLN A 374 79.71 41.58 -70.85
N GLY A 375 80.71 40.83 -70.36
CA GLY A 375 80.91 40.55 -68.93
C GLY A 375 80.18 39.30 -68.38
N HIS A 376 79.55 38.50 -69.24
CA HIS A 376 78.89 37.25 -68.85
C HIS A 376 79.91 36.13 -68.62
N LYS A 377 79.83 35.44 -67.47
CA LYS A 377 80.70 34.30 -67.14
C LYS A 377 80.04 32.99 -67.54
N PHE A 378 80.71 32.19 -68.37
CA PHE A 378 80.25 30.85 -68.77
C PHE A 378 80.91 29.77 -67.89
N PHE A 379 80.12 28.78 -67.50
CA PHE A 379 80.55 27.68 -66.65
C PHE A 379 80.15 26.33 -67.26
N ARG A 380 81.07 25.36 -67.27
CA ARG A 380 80.87 24.00 -67.76
C ARG A 380 80.67 23.02 -66.61
N LYS A 381 79.65 22.17 -66.68
CA LYS A 381 79.36 21.17 -65.65
C LYS A 381 80.45 20.09 -65.59
N ILE A 382 80.94 19.79 -64.39
CA ILE A 382 81.81 18.65 -64.13
C ILE A 382 80.93 17.40 -64.18
N ILE A 383 81.19 16.51 -65.14
CA ILE A 383 80.57 15.18 -65.17
C ILE A 383 81.55 14.25 -64.42
N PRO A 384 81.22 13.77 -63.21
CA PRO A 384 82.07 12.79 -62.56
C PRO A 384 82.02 11.47 -63.36
N GLU A 385 83.19 10.91 -63.67
CA GLU A 385 83.28 9.56 -64.24
C GLU A 385 82.62 8.56 -63.28
N MET A 386 81.56 7.91 -63.76
CA MET A 386 80.84 6.87 -63.04
C MET A 386 81.77 5.65 -62.90
N LYS A 387 82.34 5.43 -61.71
CA LYS A 387 82.92 4.12 -61.37
C LYS A 387 81.78 3.10 -61.30
N ALA A 388 81.75 2.19 -62.27
CA ALA A 388 80.85 1.05 -62.25
C ALA A 388 81.20 0.12 -61.07
N PHE A 389 80.25 -0.10 -60.18
CA PHE A 389 80.22 -1.21 -59.23
C PHE A 389 78.85 -1.88 -59.31
#